data_AF-A0A8S3FD32-F1
#
_entry.id   AF-A0A8S3FD32-F1
#
_cell.length_a   1.000
_cell.length_b   1.000
_cell.length_c   1.000
_cell.angle_alpha   90.00
_cell.angle_beta   90.00
_cell.angle_gamma   90.00
#
_symmetry.space_group_name_H-M   'P 1'
#
loop_
_entity.id
_entity.type
_entity.pdbx_description
1 polymer ?
#
loop_
_entity_poly.entity_id
_entity_poly.type
_entity_poly.pdbx_seq_one_letter_code
_entity_poly.pdbx_strand_id
1 'polypeptide(L)'
;MSRSGTRTSHQEGSNPLYRIPPYYYIHVLDQNTNITRLEVGPKTFIKQDNETVTIGPERMITVPPHHYCTIESPVVRNEAGVVQFDENGQVKLLHADLEIRLAKPDQIPFPLYPGEILRHPVTALKVVAANSALHLRAVLDLYDETTNEQRHAGDEWLFEGPATYIPRKEISVEEQVRAIIIGPNQAIRLSARKEITDRAGQRRVTGEEWLVKKTGAYLPLVHEKVVSVETAHVLTDKNALHLRALKTFTDDFGKQRMNGEEWLVTLNDTETHILNVYEQLVAVVG
;
A
#
# COMPACT_ATOMS: atom_id res chain seq x y z
N MET A 1 16.79 -43.64 56.55
CA MET A 1 16.87 -43.63 55.07
C MET A 1 16.03 -42.47 54.56
N SER A 2 16.67 -41.34 54.26
CA SER A 2 16.03 -40.18 53.64
C SER A 2 17.15 -39.39 52.97
N ARG A 3 17.38 -39.70 51.68
CA ARG A 3 18.44 -39.11 50.88
C ARG A 3 18.11 -37.65 50.59
N SER A 4 19.05 -36.78 50.92
CA SER A 4 19.13 -35.38 50.51
C SER A 4 19.10 -35.27 48.97
N GLY A 5 18.09 -34.57 48.44
CA GLY A 5 18.04 -34.19 47.04
C GLY A 5 18.97 -33.00 46.80
N THR A 6 20.14 -33.27 46.24
CA THR A 6 21.06 -32.25 45.74
C THR A 6 20.43 -31.58 44.52
N ARG A 7 20.11 -30.28 44.62
CA ARG A 7 19.80 -29.44 43.45
C ARG A 7 21.06 -29.30 42.62
N THR A 8 21.19 -30.09 41.55
CA THR A 8 22.11 -29.80 40.45
C THR A 8 21.54 -28.64 39.65
N SER A 9 22.03 -27.44 39.94
CA SER A 9 21.96 -26.31 39.01
C SER A 9 22.72 -26.70 37.75
N HIS A 10 22.02 -26.90 36.64
CA HIS A 10 22.64 -26.93 35.32
C HIS A 10 23.23 -25.54 35.07
N GLN A 11 24.51 -25.36 35.40
CA GLN A 11 25.34 -24.38 34.71
C GLN A 11 25.47 -24.89 33.28
N GLU A 12 24.75 -24.27 32.35
CA GLU A 12 25.08 -24.38 30.93
C GLU A 12 26.54 -23.97 30.79
N GLY A 13 27.39 -24.94 30.47
CA GLY A 13 28.79 -24.69 30.17
C GLY A 13 28.84 -23.70 29.00
N SER A 14 29.24 -22.47 29.31
CA SER A 14 29.55 -21.43 28.33
C SER A 14 30.45 -22.05 27.26
N ASN A 15 29.90 -22.33 26.08
CA ASN A 15 30.67 -22.91 24.99
C ASN A 15 31.76 -21.90 24.63
N PRO A 16 33.06 -22.18 24.85
CA PRO A 16 34.11 -21.18 24.65
C PRO A 16 34.38 -20.96 23.14
N LEU A 17 33.84 -21.83 22.29
CA LEU A 17 34.12 -21.90 20.87
C LEU A 17 32.81 -21.90 20.07
N TYR A 18 32.65 -20.87 19.24
CA TYR A 18 31.51 -20.70 18.34
C TYR A 18 31.97 -20.80 16.90
N ARG A 19 31.57 -21.88 16.21
CA ARG A 19 31.77 -21.99 14.76
C ARG A 19 30.68 -21.19 14.06
N ILE A 20 31.06 -20.12 13.37
CA ILE A 20 30.15 -19.29 12.57
C ILE A 20 30.31 -19.70 11.11
N PRO A 21 29.33 -20.40 10.49
CA PRO A 21 29.42 -20.81 9.09
C PRO A 21 29.38 -19.62 8.11
N PRO A 22 29.67 -19.82 6.81
CA PRO A 22 29.41 -18.82 5.78
C PRO A 22 27.94 -18.37 5.79
N TYR A 23 27.69 -17.06 5.69
CA TYR A 23 26.36 -16.44 5.74
C TYR A 23 25.61 -16.62 7.06
N TYR A 24 26.35 -16.78 8.16
CA TYR A 24 25.83 -16.71 9.52
C TYR A 24 26.54 -15.60 10.30
N TYR A 25 25.91 -15.15 11.37
CA TYR A 25 26.47 -14.15 12.27
C TYR A 25 26.10 -14.43 13.72
N ILE A 26 26.87 -13.86 14.64
CA ILE A 26 26.55 -13.81 16.07
C ILE A 26 26.66 -12.36 16.56
N HIS A 27 26.00 -12.06 17.68
CA HIS A 27 26.26 -10.84 18.44
C HIS A 27 27.04 -11.19 19.71
N VAL A 28 28.06 -10.39 19.99
CA VAL A 28 28.94 -10.58 21.16
C VAL A 28 28.93 -9.31 21.98
N LEU A 29 28.48 -9.42 23.22
CA LEU A 29 28.55 -8.38 24.24
C LEU A 29 29.89 -8.49 24.97
N ASP A 30 30.68 -7.42 24.94
CA ASP A 30 31.81 -7.25 25.85
C ASP A 30 31.31 -6.61 27.16
N GLN A 31 31.44 -7.32 28.27
CA GLN A 31 30.98 -6.90 29.59
C GLN A 31 31.81 -5.76 30.20
N ASN A 32 33.05 -5.57 29.74
CA ASN A 32 33.89 -4.47 30.24
C ASN A 32 33.46 -3.12 29.65
N THR A 33 33.13 -3.12 28.36
CA THR A 33 32.73 -1.92 27.61
C THR A 33 31.22 -1.76 27.51
N ASN A 34 30.47 -2.83 27.81
CA ASN A 34 29.03 -2.96 27.58
C ASN A 34 28.61 -2.75 26.11
N ILE A 35 29.53 -3.04 25.19
CA ILE A 35 29.33 -2.88 23.75
C ILE A 35 28.96 -4.21 23.14
N THR A 36 27.87 -4.23 22.39
CA THR A 36 27.50 -5.40 21.59
C THR A 36 27.97 -5.18 20.16
N ARG A 37 28.75 -6.12 19.64
CA ARG A 37 29.26 -6.08 18.27
C ARG A 37 28.82 -7.29 17.47
N LEU A 38 28.89 -7.14 16.15
CA LEU A 38 28.56 -8.15 15.17
C LEU A 38 29.81 -8.95 14.78
N GLU A 39 29.71 -10.28 14.80
CA GLU A 39 30.75 -11.17 14.28
C GLU A 39 30.17 -12.03 13.15
N VAL A 40 30.76 -11.90 11.95
CA VAL A 40 30.32 -12.58 10.71
C VAL A 40 31.20 -13.78 10.38
N GLY A 41 30.61 -14.87 9.91
CA GLY A 41 31.33 -16.03 9.39
C GLY A 41 31.79 -15.90 7.93
N PRO A 42 32.63 -16.81 7.41
CA PRO A 42 33.08 -18.05 8.04
C PRO A 42 34.25 -17.83 8.99
N LYS A 43 34.07 -18.12 10.28
CA LYS A 43 35.17 -18.13 11.25
C LYS A 43 34.80 -18.92 12.51
N THR A 44 35.83 -19.36 13.22
CA THR A 44 35.67 -19.92 14.57
C THR A 44 35.96 -18.80 15.56
N PHE A 45 34.92 -18.32 16.23
CA PHE A 45 35.03 -17.30 17.26
C PHE A 45 35.34 -17.96 18.61
N ILE A 46 36.37 -17.48 19.29
CA ILE A 46 36.78 -17.94 20.61
C ILE A 46 36.39 -16.85 21.60
N LYS A 47 35.39 -17.15 22.43
CA LYS A 47 34.82 -16.22 23.40
C LYS A 47 35.82 -15.97 24.52
N GLN A 48 36.11 -14.70 24.81
CA GLN A 48 36.91 -14.33 25.98
C GLN A 48 36.08 -14.36 27.27
N ASP A 49 36.75 -14.28 28.42
CA ASP A 49 36.10 -14.36 29.73
C ASP A 49 35.10 -13.20 29.94
N ASN A 50 35.45 -12.00 29.49
CA ASN A 50 34.60 -10.80 29.55
C ASN A 50 33.53 -10.75 28.45
N GLU A 51 33.40 -11.76 27.60
CA GLU A 51 32.49 -11.74 26.47
C GLU A 51 31.31 -12.68 26.65
N THR A 52 30.15 -12.29 26.14
CA THR A 52 28.94 -13.11 26.12
C THR A 52 28.33 -13.08 24.73
N VAL A 53 28.07 -14.25 24.14
CA VAL A 53 27.32 -14.33 22.89
C VAL A 53 25.85 -14.14 23.21
N THR A 54 25.24 -13.08 22.69
CA THR A 54 23.85 -12.71 22.97
C THR A 54 22.89 -13.23 21.92
N ILE A 55 23.33 -13.35 20.66
CA ILE A 55 22.55 -13.86 19.53
C ILE A 55 23.40 -14.82 18.69
N GLY A 56 22.78 -15.89 18.20
CA GLY A 56 23.29 -16.74 17.12
C GLY A 56 24.07 -17.99 17.55
N PRO A 57 24.66 -18.71 16.57
CA PRO A 57 24.75 -18.36 15.14
C PRO A 57 23.41 -18.29 14.41
N GLU A 58 23.05 -17.10 13.92
CA GLU A 58 21.84 -16.84 13.13
C GLU A 58 22.17 -16.76 11.65
N ARG A 59 21.22 -17.16 10.79
CA ARG A 59 21.38 -17.07 9.35
C ARG A 59 21.21 -15.64 8.88
N MET A 60 22.07 -15.18 7.98
CA MET A 60 21.91 -13.88 7.33
C MET A 60 20.66 -13.84 6.44
N ILE A 61 20.10 -12.64 6.32
CA ILE A 61 18.90 -12.39 5.54
C ILE A 61 19.29 -12.30 4.07
N THR A 62 18.61 -13.10 3.25
CA THR A 62 18.73 -13.08 1.79
C THR A 62 17.42 -12.57 1.21
N VAL A 63 17.47 -11.47 0.46
CA VAL A 63 16.29 -10.93 -0.23
C VAL A 63 16.36 -11.39 -1.69
N PRO A 64 15.52 -12.34 -2.13
CA PRO A 64 15.53 -12.82 -3.50
C PRO A 64 14.91 -11.79 -4.46
N PRO A 65 15.11 -11.93 -5.79
CA PRO A 65 14.50 -11.04 -6.77
C PRO A 65 12.99 -10.88 -6.57
N HIS A 66 12.48 -9.68 -6.83
CA HIS A 66 11.07 -9.30 -6.63
C HIS A 66 10.55 -9.44 -5.18
N HIS A 67 11.44 -9.46 -4.19
CA HIS A 67 11.08 -9.42 -2.77
C HIS A 67 11.70 -8.20 -2.09
N TYR A 68 11.20 -7.92 -0.90
CA TYR A 68 11.71 -6.91 0.00
C TYR A 68 11.61 -7.38 1.45
N CYS A 69 12.33 -6.71 2.34
CA CYS A 69 12.06 -6.77 3.78
C CYS A 69 12.15 -5.36 4.37
N THR A 70 11.64 -5.19 5.58
CA THR A 70 11.71 -3.91 6.31
C THR A 70 12.52 -4.10 7.57
N ILE A 71 13.56 -3.28 7.72
CA ILE A 71 14.41 -3.22 8.91
C ILE A 71 13.98 -2.03 9.75
N GLU A 72 13.81 -2.25 11.04
CA GLU A 72 13.57 -1.21 12.03
C GLU A 72 14.88 -0.85 12.74
N SER A 73 15.03 0.44 13.04
CA SER A 73 16.25 1.03 13.58
C SER A 73 17.49 0.69 12.75
N PRO A 74 17.47 0.96 11.43
CA PRO A 74 18.55 0.58 10.53
C PRO A 74 19.87 1.27 10.91
N VAL A 75 20.99 0.61 10.61
CA VAL A 75 22.31 1.20 10.84
C VAL A 75 22.54 2.47 10.02
N VAL A 76 23.23 3.45 10.64
CA VAL A 76 23.69 4.64 9.94
C VAL A 76 24.84 4.27 9.02
N ARG A 77 24.72 4.67 7.74
CA ARG A 77 25.77 4.49 6.73
C ARG A 77 26.18 5.86 6.19
N ASN A 78 27.47 6.00 5.83
CA ASN A 78 27.93 7.17 5.10
C ASN A 78 27.58 7.06 3.59
N GLU A 79 27.95 8.07 2.80
CA GLU A 79 27.72 8.11 1.35
C GLU A 79 28.34 6.92 0.60
N ALA A 80 29.42 6.34 1.13
CA ALA A 80 30.05 5.13 0.58
C ALA A 80 29.38 3.82 1.02
N GLY A 81 28.29 3.88 1.80
CA GLY A 81 27.57 2.72 2.31
C GLY A 81 28.22 2.03 3.52
N VAL A 82 29.26 2.63 4.10
CA VAL A 82 30.01 2.08 5.24
C VAL A 82 29.29 2.41 6.56
N VAL A 83 29.10 1.39 7.39
CA VAL A 83 28.45 1.50 8.70
C VAL A 83 29.26 2.41 9.63
N GLN A 84 28.55 3.28 10.33
CA GLN A 84 29.13 4.25 11.25
C GLN A 84 29.05 3.75 12.70
N PHE A 85 30.06 4.10 13.49
CA PHE A 85 30.17 3.77 14.91
C PHE A 85 30.28 5.07 15.73
N ASP A 86 29.95 5.00 17.02
CA ASP A 86 30.20 6.07 17.97
C ASP A 86 31.64 6.05 18.52
N GLU A 87 31.96 6.98 19.41
CA GLU A 87 33.30 7.11 20.02
C GLU A 87 33.70 5.89 20.85
N ASN A 88 32.71 5.14 21.34
CA ASN A 88 32.94 3.95 22.14
C ASN A 88 33.11 2.70 21.26
N GLY A 89 32.69 2.74 19.99
CA GLY A 89 32.71 1.61 19.07
C GLY A 89 31.36 0.88 18.95
N GLN A 90 30.29 1.44 19.52
CA GLN A 90 28.93 0.94 19.33
C GLN A 90 28.41 1.38 17.96
N VAL A 91 27.67 0.50 17.28
CA VAL A 91 27.07 0.83 15.98
C VAL A 91 26.00 1.92 16.13
N LYS A 92 26.04 2.92 15.24
CA LYS A 92 25.02 3.99 15.21
C LYS A 92 23.77 3.49 14.48
N LEU A 93 22.60 3.70 15.08
CA LEU A 93 21.30 3.35 14.50
C LEU A 93 20.46 4.61 14.25
N LEU A 94 19.63 4.57 13.22
CA LEU A 94 18.54 5.52 13.02
C LEU A 94 17.34 5.04 13.84
N HIS A 95 17.36 5.33 15.15
CA HIS A 95 16.33 4.88 16.08
C HIS A 95 14.93 5.32 15.64
N ALA A 96 13.97 4.40 15.74
CA ALA A 96 12.57 4.59 15.36
C ALA A 96 12.35 4.90 13.86
N ASP A 97 13.34 4.66 13.01
CA ASP A 97 13.21 4.75 11.55
C ASP A 97 13.09 3.35 10.91
N LEU A 98 12.71 3.33 9.64
CA LEU A 98 12.55 2.13 8.82
C LEU A 98 13.41 2.20 7.56
N GLU A 99 13.98 1.07 7.18
CA GLU A 99 14.67 0.89 5.89
C GLU A 99 14.03 -0.27 5.13
N ILE A 100 13.63 -0.02 3.89
CA ILE A 100 13.15 -1.05 2.98
C ILE A 100 14.34 -1.56 2.16
N ARG A 101 14.67 -2.84 2.32
CA ARG A 101 15.76 -3.48 1.59
C ARG A 101 15.17 -4.34 0.46
N LEU A 102 15.47 -3.94 -0.77
CA LEU A 102 15.17 -4.68 -2.00
C LEU A 102 16.32 -5.61 -2.35
N ALA A 103 16.06 -6.59 -3.21
CA ALA A 103 17.09 -7.38 -3.86
C ALA A 103 17.97 -6.50 -4.76
N LYS A 104 19.29 -6.63 -4.63
CA LYS A 104 20.27 -6.06 -5.58
C LYS A 104 21.00 -7.20 -6.32
N PRO A 105 21.43 -7.00 -7.58
CA PRO A 105 22.08 -8.06 -8.38
C PRO A 105 23.28 -8.73 -7.67
N ASP A 106 24.11 -7.92 -7.00
CA ASP A 106 25.31 -8.39 -6.28
C ASP A 106 25.10 -8.45 -4.76
N GLN A 107 23.85 -8.53 -4.30
CA GLN A 107 23.56 -8.54 -2.87
C GLN A 107 23.96 -9.87 -2.24
N ILE A 108 25.01 -9.82 -1.43
CA ILE A 108 25.37 -10.87 -0.51
C ILE A 108 24.36 -10.85 0.66
N PRO A 109 23.96 -12.02 1.22
CA PRO A 109 23.15 -12.06 2.43
C PRO A 109 23.72 -11.15 3.51
N PHE A 110 22.86 -10.41 4.21
CA PHE A 110 23.29 -9.43 5.21
C PHE A 110 22.89 -9.87 6.63
N PRO A 111 23.73 -9.60 7.63
CA PRO A 111 23.36 -9.76 9.02
C PRO A 111 22.48 -8.60 9.49
N LEU A 112 21.83 -8.77 10.63
CA LEU A 112 21.31 -7.65 11.41
C LEU A 112 22.41 -7.18 12.36
N TYR A 113 22.62 -5.88 12.46
CA TYR A 113 23.49 -5.30 13.48
C TYR A 113 22.79 -5.29 14.85
N PRO A 114 23.55 -5.19 15.96
CA PRO A 114 22.96 -5.05 17.28
C PRO A 114 21.98 -3.87 17.34
N GLY A 115 20.72 -4.17 17.65
CA GLY A 115 19.61 -3.22 17.72
C GLY A 115 18.78 -3.07 16.43
N GLU A 116 19.25 -3.55 15.28
CA GLU A 116 18.39 -3.70 14.09
C GLU A 116 17.38 -4.83 14.31
N ILE A 117 16.15 -4.62 13.86
CA ILE A 117 15.08 -5.61 13.93
C ILE A 117 14.53 -5.86 12.54
N LEU A 118 14.39 -7.14 12.14
CA LEU A 118 13.64 -7.51 10.94
C LEU A 118 12.14 -7.35 11.21
N ARG A 119 11.63 -6.14 11.05
CA ARG A 119 10.23 -5.79 11.34
C ARG A 119 9.25 -6.46 10.38
N HIS A 120 9.58 -6.45 9.08
CA HIS A 120 8.80 -7.17 8.08
C HIS A 120 9.68 -8.23 7.42
N PRO A 121 9.28 -9.51 7.46
CA PRO A 121 10.08 -10.59 6.89
C PRO A 121 10.19 -10.44 5.37
N VAL A 122 11.09 -11.21 4.77
CA VAL A 122 11.27 -11.26 3.32
C VAL A 122 9.95 -11.65 2.65
N THR A 123 9.38 -10.72 1.89
CA THR A 123 8.04 -10.79 1.33
C THR A 123 8.08 -10.38 -0.14
N ALA A 124 7.27 -11.03 -0.98
CA ALA A 124 7.17 -10.67 -2.39
C ALA A 124 6.62 -9.24 -2.57
N LEU A 125 7.15 -8.51 -3.55
CA LEU A 125 6.62 -7.22 -3.95
C LEU A 125 5.20 -7.38 -4.49
N LYS A 126 4.35 -6.39 -4.20
CA LYS A 126 2.95 -6.45 -4.61
C LYS A 126 2.84 -6.12 -6.09
N VAL A 127 2.45 -7.10 -6.90
CA VAL A 127 2.10 -6.88 -8.31
C VAL A 127 0.64 -6.40 -8.39
N VAL A 128 0.46 -5.22 -8.97
CA VAL A 128 -0.84 -4.60 -9.21
C VAL A 128 -1.23 -4.90 -10.65
N ALA A 129 -2.32 -5.62 -10.84
CA ALA A 129 -2.78 -6.05 -12.15
C ALA A 129 -3.42 -4.87 -12.93
N ALA A 130 -3.55 -5.02 -14.25
CA ALA A 130 -4.36 -4.11 -15.06
C ALA A 130 -5.79 -4.01 -14.51
N ASN A 131 -6.43 -2.85 -14.68
CA ASN A 131 -7.76 -2.56 -14.14
C ASN A 131 -7.84 -2.67 -12.60
N SER A 132 -6.72 -2.50 -11.90
CA SER A 132 -6.67 -2.39 -10.45
C SER A 132 -5.65 -1.35 -10.02
N ALA A 133 -5.80 -0.86 -8.80
CA ALA A 133 -4.89 0.10 -8.20
C ALA A 133 -4.72 -0.15 -6.71
N LEU A 134 -3.66 0.40 -6.14
CA LEU A 134 -3.53 0.56 -4.69
C LEU A 134 -3.95 1.98 -4.32
N HIS A 135 -4.84 2.09 -3.34
CA HIS A 135 -5.11 3.35 -2.68
C HIS A 135 -3.98 3.58 -1.66
N LEU A 136 -3.17 4.61 -1.93
CA LEU A 136 -2.03 5.00 -1.13
C LEU A 136 -2.36 6.25 -0.34
N ARG A 137 -1.83 6.33 0.88
CA ARG A 137 -1.87 7.52 1.72
C ARG A 137 -0.47 7.85 2.23
N ALA A 138 -0.08 9.12 2.17
CA ALA A 138 1.15 9.60 2.78
C ALA A 138 0.98 9.65 4.30
N VAL A 139 1.83 8.94 5.05
CA VAL A 139 1.88 9.04 6.52
C VAL A 139 2.88 10.09 6.99
N LEU A 140 3.83 10.46 6.12
CA LEU A 140 4.82 11.50 6.31
C LEU A 140 4.95 12.29 5.01
N ASP A 141 5.47 13.51 5.10
CA ASP A 141 5.82 14.31 3.93
C ASP A 141 6.89 13.58 3.11
N LEU A 142 6.69 13.53 1.80
CA LEU A 142 7.60 12.83 0.89
C LEU A 142 7.64 13.50 -0.48
N TYR A 143 8.78 13.37 -1.13
CA TYR A 143 8.91 13.70 -2.55
C TYR A 143 8.63 12.44 -3.38
N ASP A 144 7.69 12.54 -4.30
CA ASP A 144 7.37 11.50 -5.27
C ASP A 144 8.21 11.72 -6.53
N GLU A 145 9.31 10.98 -6.64
CA GLU A 145 10.21 11.05 -7.81
C GLU A 145 9.55 10.61 -9.11
N THR A 146 8.46 9.82 -9.03
CA THR A 146 7.78 9.30 -10.23
C THR A 146 6.91 10.37 -10.87
N THR A 147 6.18 11.14 -10.05
CA THR A 147 5.33 12.23 -10.53
C THR A 147 6.00 13.60 -10.45
N ASN A 148 7.18 13.69 -9.83
CA ASN A 148 7.90 14.93 -9.55
C ASN A 148 7.06 15.91 -8.71
N GLU A 149 6.38 15.38 -7.69
CA GLU A 149 5.46 16.12 -6.81
C GLU A 149 5.88 16.01 -5.35
N GLN A 150 5.72 17.11 -4.62
CA GLN A 150 5.76 17.09 -3.16
C GLN A 150 4.40 16.62 -2.64
N ARG A 151 4.39 15.56 -1.84
CA ARG A 151 3.20 15.07 -1.14
C ARG A 151 3.33 15.35 0.35
N HIS A 152 2.25 15.79 0.96
CA HIS A 152 2.15 16.05 2.39
C HIS A 152 1.47 14.90 3.12
N ALA A 153 1.73 14.78 4.42
CA ALA A 153 1.05 13.81 5.27
C ALA A 153 -0.49 13.96 5.15
N GLY A 154 -1.16 12.84 4.89
CA GLY A 154 -2.60 12.78 4.66
C GLY A 154 -3.01 12.86 3.18
N ASP A 155 -2.11 13.16 2.26
CA ASP A 155 -2.41 13.09 0.81
C ASP A 155 -2.73 11.65 0.40
N GLU A 156 -3.71 11.50 -0.49
CA GLU A 156 -4.21 10.22 -0.97
C GLU A 156 -4.14 10.16 -2.51
N TRP A 157 -3.64 9.07 -3.07
CA TRP A 157 -3.55 8.87 -4.53
C TRP A 157 -3.68 7.38 -4.91
N LEU A 158 -3.81 7.10 -6.20
CA LEU A 158 -3.81 5.74 -6.72
C LEU A 158 -2.45 5.39 -7.34
N PHE A 159 -1.98 4.20 -7.05
CA PHE A 159 -0.96 3.52 -7.85
C PHE A 159 -1.66 2.53 -8.78
N GLU A 160 -1.88 2.93 -10.04
CA GLU A 160 -2.58 2.14 -11.05
C GLU A 160 -1.68 1.06 -11.67
N GLY A 161 -2.21 -0.16 -11.84
CA GLY A 161 -1.52 -1.25 -12.55
C GLY A 161 -1.71 -1.19 -14.09
N PRO A 162 -0.95 -1.96 -14.88
CA PRO A 162 -0.05 -3.04 -14.45
C PRO A 162 1.33 -2.56 -14.01
N ALA A 163 1.67 -2.75 -12.73
CA ALA A 163 2.96 -2.34 -12.19
C ALA A 163 3.30 -3.11 -10.90
N THR A 164 4.59 -3.16 -10.56
CA THR A 164 5.03 -3.71 -9.27
C THR A 164 5.20 -2.56 -8.27
N TYR A 165 4.45 -2.60 -7.18
CA TYR A 165 4.54 -1.60 -6.13
C TYR A 165 5.78 -1.86 -5.27
N ILE A 166 6.65 -0.85 -5.18
CA ILE A 166 7.79 -0.82 -4.26
C ILE A 166 7.34 -0.06 -3.00
N PRO A 167 7.28 -0.72 -1.84
CA PRO A 167 6.92 -0.06 -0.59
C PRO A 167 7.86 1.10 -0.27
N ARG A 168 7.34 2.10 0.43
CA ARG A 168 8.09 3.23 1.00
C ARG A 168 7.65 3.43 2.45
N LYS A 169 8.56 3.87 3.32
CA LYS A 169 8.27 4.04 4.75
C LYS A 169 7.29 5.20 5.01
N GLU A 170 7.25 6.17 4.09
CA GLU A 170 6.39 7.34 4.16
C GLU A 170 4.97 7.09 3.62
N ILE A 171 4.68 5.89 3.09
CA ILE A 171 3.41 5.57 2.41
C ILE A 171 2.74 4.37 3.09
N SER A 172 1.45 4.51 3.42
CA SER A 172 0.59 3.40 3.78
C SER A 172 -0.28 2.94 2.60
N VAL A 173 -0.44 1.62 2.46
CA VAL A 173 -1.40 1.03 1.52
C VAL A 173 -2.72 0.83 2.26
N GLU A 174 -3.74 1.60 1.91
CA GLU A 174 -5.05 1.55 2.57
C GLU A 174 -5.89 0.38 2.06
N GLU A 175 -6.04 0.28 0.73
CA GLU A 175 -6.82 -0.79 0.10
C GLU A 175 -6.41 -1.05 -1.35
N GLN A 176 -6.89 -2.16 -1.92
CA GLN A 176 -6.77 -2.43 -3.35
C GLN A 176 -8.11 -2.17 -4.04
N VAL A 177 -8.11 -1.20 -4.96
CA VAL A 177 -9.27 -0.82 -5.75
C VAL A 177 -9.26 -1.62 -7.05
N ARG A 178 -10.42 -2.10 -7.47
CA ARG A 178 -10.62 -2.78 -8.76
C ARG A 178 -11.56 -1.96 -9.62
N ALA A 179 -11.33 -1.99 -10.93
CA ALA A 179 -12.25 -1.38 -11.86
C ALA A 179 -13.60 -2.11 -11.87
N ILE A 180 -14.64 -1.34 -12.09
CA ILE A 180 -16.00 -1.83 -12.29
C ILE A 180 -16.25 -1.92 -13.78
N ILE A 181 -16.81 -3.04 -14.24
CA ILE A 181 -17.12 -3.23 -15.65
C ILE A 181 -18.46 -2.57 -15.97
N ILE A 182 -18.43 -1.59 -16.86
CA ILE A 182 -19.62 -0.93 -17.43
C ILE A 182 -20.00 -1.68 -18.70
N GLY A 183 -21.10 -2.43 -18.65
CA GLY A 183 -21.65 -3.11 -19.82
C GLY A 183 -22.38 -2.18 -20.79
N PRO A 184 -22.82 -2.69 -21.95
CA PRO A 184 -23.79 -1.99 -22.80
C PRO A 184 -25.05 -1.64 -22.00
N ASN A 185 -25.63 -0.46 -22.27
CA ASN A 185 -26.84 0.02 -21.60
C ASN A 185 -26.70 0.10 -20.06
N GLN A 186 -25.48 0.30 -19.56
CA GLN A 186 -25.20 0.54 -18.16
C GLN A 186 -24.40 1.81 -17.95
N ALA A 187 -24.49 2.35 -16.75
CA ALA A 187 -23.68 3.48 -16.30
C ALA A 187 -23.30 3.30 -14.84
N ILE A 188 -22.19 3.91 -14.41
CA ILE A 188 -21.86 4.00 -12.99
C ILE A 188 -22.28 5.37 -12.48
N ARG A 189 -23.03 5.39 -11.39
CA ARG A 189 -23.30 6.59 -10.60
C ARG A 189 -22.20 6.79 -9.58
N LEU A 190 -21.55 7.95 -9.66
CA LEU A 190 -20.46 8.35 -8.78
C LEU A 190 -20.89 9.53 -7.93
N SER A 191 -20.24 9.68 -6.78
CA SER A 191 -20.35 10.84 -5.91
C SER A 191 -18.95 11.30 -5.48
N ALA A 192 -18.71 12.61 -5.49
CA ALA A 192 -17.44 13.19 -5.08
C ALA A 192 -17.34 13.27 -3.54
N ARG A 193 -16.32 12.62 -2.96
CA ARG A 193 -16.04 12.70 -1.50
C ARG A 193 -15.39 14.02 -1.10
N LYS A 194 -14.69 14.66 -2.03
CA LYS A 194 -14.02 15.96 -1.93
C LYS A 194 -14.08 16.64 -3.29
N GLU A 195 -13.74 17.92 -3.37
CA GLU A 195 -13.58 18.61 -4.65
C GLU A 195 -12.49 17.95 -5.49
N ILE A 196 -12.84 17.54 -6.71
CA ILE A 196 -11.94 16.84 -7.62
C ILE A 196 -12.17 17.26 -9.06
N THR A 197 -11.22 16.92 -9.92
CA THR A 197 -11.42 16.88 -11.36
C THR A 197 -11.64 15.41 -11.74
N ASP A 198 -12.78 15.09 -12.35
CA ASP A 198 -13.08 13.73 -12.79
C ASP A 198 -12.23 13.31 -14.00
N ARG A 199 -12.33 12.04 -14.42
CA ARG A 199 -11.59 11.52 -15.59
C ARG A 199 -11.95 12.21 -16.92
N ALA A 200 -13.06 12.94 -16.99
CA ALA A 200 -13.45 13.72 -18.17
C ALA A 200 -12.90 15.15 -18.14
N GLY A 201 -12.15 15.53 -17.10
CA GLY A 201 -11.62 16.88 -16.93
C GLY A 201 -12.63 17.86 -16.32
N GLN A 202 -13.80 17.38 -15.88
CA GLN A 202 -14.83 18.23 -15.29
C GLN A 202 -14.58 18.39 -13.79
N ARG A 203 -14.63 19.63 -13.31
CA ARG A 203 -14.60 19.92 -11.87
C ARG A 203 -15.90 19.44 -11.22
N ARG A 204 -15.76 18.71 -10.12
CA ARG A 204 -16.84 18.18 -9.28
C ARG A 204 -16.71 18.74 -7.87
N VAL A 205 -17.82 19.22 -7.33
CA VAL A 205 -17.86 19.69 -5.93
C VAL A 205 -18.19 18.55 -4.97
N THR A 206 -17.87 18.72 -3.69
CA THR A 206 -18.16 17.71 -2.67
C THR A 206 -19.65 17.35 -2.64
N GLY A 207 -19.96 16.06 -2.68
CA GLY A 207 -21.31 15.50 -2.70
C GLY A 207 -21.99 15.55 -4.07
N GLU A 208 -21.39 16.18 -5.08
CA GLU A 208 -21.91 16.15 -6.44
C GLU A 208 -21.96 14.71 -6.96
N GLU A 209 -23.04 14.37 -7.66
CA GLU A 209 -23.22 13.08 -8.30
C GLU A 209 -23.29 13.21 -9.82
N TRP A 210 -22.74 12.23 -10.53
CA TRP A 210 -22.76 12.16 -11.99
C TRP A 210 -22.74 10.72 -12.48
N LEU A 211 -23.01 10.53 -13.77
CA LEU A 211 -22.95 9.23 -14.44
C LEU A 211 -21.73 9.12 -15.34
N VAL A 212 -21.13 7.94 -15.35
CA VAL A 212 -20.16 7.51 -16.36
C VAL A 212 -20.79 6.41 -17.21
N LYS A 213 -21.02 6.71 -18.49
CA LYS A 213 -21.70 5.81 -19.45
C LYS A 213 -20.75 5.08 -20.41
N LYS A 214 -19.45 5.45 -20.41
CA LYS A 214 -18.46 4.86 -21.32
C LYS A 214 -18.28 3.38 -20.98
N THR A 215 -18.57 2.52 -21.94
CA THR A 215 -18.44 1.06 -21.77
C THR A 215 -16.99 0.65 -21.53
N GLY A 216 -16.80 -0.42 -20.76
CA GLY A 216 -15.49 -0.96 -20.40
C GLY A 216 -15.19 -0.87 -18.91
N ALA A 217 -13.94 -1.11 -18.54
CA ALA A 217 -13.49 -1.05 -17.16
C ALA A 217 -13.32 0.40 -16.69
N TYR A 218 -14.04 0.78 -15.65
CA TYR A 218 -13.90 2.07 -15.00
C TYR A 218 -13.26 1.90 -13.63
N LEU A 219 -12.06 2.46 -13.47
CA LEU A 219 -11.36 2.47 -12.19
C LEU A 219 -11.70 3.78 -11.45
N PRO A 220 -12.45 3.74 -10.34
CA PRO A 220 -12.77 4.95 -9.58
C PRO A 220 -11.51 5.62 -9.04
N LEU A 221 -11.44 6.94 -9.11
CA LEU A 221 -10.41 7.75 -8.46
C LEU A 221 -10.57 7.72 -6.94
N VAL A 222 -9.53 8.14 -6.20
CA VAL A 222 -9.48 8.13 -4.73
C VAL A 222 -10.72 8.74 -4.07
N HIS A 223 -11.19 9.88 -4.58
CA HIS A 223 -12.32 10.61 -4.01
C HIS A 223 -13.62 10.40 -4.80
N GLU A 224 -13.66 9.42 -5.70
CA GLU A 224 -14.90 8.99 -6.36
C GLU A 224 -15.53 7.84 -5.58
N LYS A 225 -16.68 8.09 -4.97
CA LYS A 225 -17.50 7.06 -4.34
C LYS A 225 -18.43 6.47 -5.38
N VAL A 226 -18.34 5.16 -5.59
CA VAL A 226 -19.33 4.40 -6.37
C VAL A 226 -20.62 4.32 -5.58
N VAL A 227 -21.71 4.87 -6.13
CA VAL A 227 -23.05 4.86 -5.52
C VAL A 227 -23.82 3.63 -5.99
N SER A 228 -23.89 3.42 -7.30
CA SER A 228 -24.66 2.34 -7.93
C SER A 228 -24.21 2.11 -9.37
N VAL A 229 -24.57 0.94 -9.92
CA VAL A 229 -24.53 0.68 -11.36
C VAL A 229 -25.96 0.77 -11.87
N GLU A 230 -26.24 1.76 -12.70
CA GLU A 230 -27.55 2.01 -13.29
C GLU A 230 -27.68 1.23 -14.60
N THR A 231 -28.84 0.63 -14.84
CA THR A 231 -29.16 -0.08 -16.09
C THR A 231 -30.22 0.70 -16.84
N ALA A 232 -30.11 0.75 -18.17
CA ALA A 232 -31.06 1.46 -19.01
C ALA A 232 -32.45 0.80 -18.97
N HIS A 233 -33.48 1.64 -19.00
CA HIS A 233 -34.84 1.22 -19.28
C HIS A 233 -35.00 1.01 -20.79
N VAL A 234 -35.61 -0.11 -21.18
CA VAL A 234 -35.91 -0.41 -22.58
C VAL A 234 -37.27 0.17 -22.94
N LEU A 235 -37.29 0.98 -24.00
CA LEU A 235 -38.48 1.59 -24.56
C LEU A 235 -39.01 0.76 -25.73
N THR A 236 -40.33 0.77 -25.89
CA THR A 236 -41.08 0.03 -26.91
C THR A 236 -42.18 0.93 -27.46
N ASP A 237 -42.88 0.47 -28.50
CA ASP A 237 -44.06 1.16 -29.06
C ASP A 237 -45.24 1.25 -28.07
N LYS A 238 -45.16 0.52 -26.96
CA LYS A 238 -46.21 0.39 -25.94
C LYS A 238 -45.80 0.98 -24.59
N ASN A 239 -44.66 1.66 -24.49
CA ASN A 239 -44.31 2.32 -23.24
C ASN A 239 -43.50 3.61 -23.45
N ALA A 240 -43.60 4.49 -22.46
CA ALA A 240 -42.82 5.72 -22.35
C ALA A 240 -42.39 5.92 -20.89
N LEU A 241 -41.23 6.54 -20.68
CA LEU A 241 -40.79 6.93 -19.35
C LEU A 241 -41.32 8.32 -19.04
N HIS A 242 -42.11 8.44 -17.98
CA HIS A 242 -42.52 9.72 -17.42
C HIS A 242 -41.47 10.17 -16.39
N LEU A 243 -40.72 11.20 -16.77
CA LEU A 243 -39.61 11.73 -16.00
C LEU A 243 -39.96 13.09 -15.41
N ARG A 244 -39.33 13.40 -14.27
CA ARG A 244 -39.35 14.71 -13.63
C ARG A 244 -37.94 15.19 -13.36
N ALA A 245 -37.67 16.48 -13.63
CA ALA A 245 -36.40 17.11 -13.31
C ALA A 245 -36.32 17.46 -11.82
N LEU A 246 -35.26 17.00 -11.15
CA LEU A 246 -34.96 17.33 -9.75
C LEU A 246 -34.31 18.71 -9.59
N LYS A 247 -33.73 19.26 -10.66
CA LYS A 247 -33.18 20.61 -10.75
C LYS A 247 -33.08 21.05 -12.21
N THR A 248 -32.76 22.31 -12.45
CA THR A 248 -32.53 22.80 -13.83
C THR A 248 -31.22 22.23 -14.39
N PHE A 249 -31.29 21.52 -15.52
CA PHE A 249 -30.13 20.91 -16.19
C PHE A 249 -30.39 20.72 -17.70
N THR A 250 -29.36 20.32 -18.44
CA THR A 250 -29.49 19.90 -19.84
C THR A 250 -29.50 18.38 -19.90
N ASP A 251 -30.53 17.79 -20.49
CA ASP A 251 -30.67 16.34 -20.62
C ASP A 251 -29.69 15.74 -21.66
N ASP A 252 -29.65 14.41 -21.77
CA ASP A 252 -28.77 13.70 -22.70
C ASP A 252 -29.09 14.00 -24.18
N PHE A 253 -30.27 14.54 -24.47
CA PHE A 253 -30.71 14.95 -25.81
C PHE A 253 -30.38 16.42 -26.12
N GLY A 254 -29.71 17.12 -25.20
CA GLY A 254 -29.33 18.53 -25.36
C GLY A 254 -30.46 19.52 -25.07
N LYS A 255 -31.58 19.07 -24.50
CA LYS A 255 -32.71 19.95 -24.16
C LYS A 255 -32.59 20.44 -22.72
N GLN A 256 -32.81 21.74 -22.53
CA GLN A 256 -32.85 22.33 -21.20
C GLN A 256 -34.16 21.95 -20.49
N ARG A 257 -34.03 21.38 -19.29
CA ARG A 257 -35.15 21.01 -18.41
C ARG A 257 -35.16 21.90 -17.18
N MET A 258 -36.32 22.45 -16.85
CA MET A 258 -36.50 23.28 -15.65
C MET A 258 -36.79 22.43 -14.42
N ASN A 259 -36.44 22.93 -13.22
CA ASN A 259 -36.76 22.24 -11.97
C ASN A 259 -38.26 21.94 -11.86
N GLY A 260 -38.61 20.68 -11.59
CA GLY A 260 -39.99 20.20 -11.50
C GLY A 260 -40.70 20.00 -12.84
N GLU A 261 -40.07 20.32 -13.98
CA GLU A 261 -40.61 20.01 -15.31
C GLU A 261 -40.77 18.49 -15.45
N GLU A 262 -41.88 18.07 -16.05
CA GLU A 262 -42.15 16.68 -16.36
C GLU A 262 -42.23 16.48 -17.87
N TRP A 263 -41.71 15.34 -18.37
CA TRP A 263 -41.76 15.00 -19.79
C TRP A 263 -41.81 13.49 -20.00
N LEU A 264 -42.04 13.10 -21.25
CA LEU A 264 -41.99 11.72 -21.70
C LEU A 264 -40.72 11.48 -22.51
N VAL A 265 -40.08 10.34 -22.28
CA VAL A 265 -39.08 9.76 -23.19
C VAL A 265 -39.72 8.54 -23.84
N THR A 266 -39.72 8.53 -25.17
CA THR A 266 -40.41 7.54 -25.99
C THR A 266 -39.43 6.81 -26.92
N LEU A 267 -39.89 5.74 -27.59
CA LEU A 267 -39.08 5.01 -28.57
C LEU A 267 -38.56 5.90 -29.72
N ASN A 268 -39.25 7.00 -30.03
CA ASN A 268 -38.81 7.95 -31.06
C ASN A 268 -37.56 8.74 -30.65
N ASP A 269 -37.29 8.84 -29.34
CA ASP A 269 -36.15 9.57 -28.80
C ASP A 269 -34.93 8.63 -28.64
N THR A 270 -35.15 7.45 -28.06
CA THR A 270 -34.12 6.43 -27.85
C THR A 270 -34.75 5.05 -27.61
N GLU A 271 -34.05 3.98 -28.01
CA GLU A 271 -34.44 2.59 -27.69
C GLU A 271 -34.21 2.25 -26.21
N THR A 272 -33.19 2.86 -25.60
CA THR A 272 -32.90 2.67 -24.18
C THR A 272 -32.53 3.98 -23.50
N HIS A 273 -32.99 4.17 -22.27
CA HIS A 273 -32.72 5.39 -21.51
C HIS A 273 -32.19 5.07 -20.11
N ILE A 274 -31.00 5.56 -19.81
CA ILE A 274 -30.42 5.51 -18.46
C ILE A 274 -30.81 6.81 -17.76
N LEU A 275 -31.54 6.71 -16.66
CA LEU A 275 -31.97 7.87 -15.88
C LEU A 275 -30.75 8.68 -15.44
N ASN A 276 -30.71 9.96 -15.81
CA ASN A 276 -29.68 10.87 -15.36
C ASN A 276 -29.81 11.13 -13.84
N VAL A 277 -28.74 11.62 -13.20
CA VAL A 277 -28.71 11.92 -11.76
C VAL A 277 -29.81 12.90 -11.35
N TYR A 278 -30.19 13.79 -12.27
CA TYR A 278 -31.20 14.82 -12.05
C TYR A 278 -32.58 14.47 -12.60
N GLU A 279 -32.75 13.23 -13.07
CA GLU A 279 -34.03 12.69 -13.52
C GLU A 279 -34.61 11.79 -12.43
N GLN A 280 -35.90 11.95 -12.19
CA GLN A 280 -36.68 11.05 -11.36
C GLN A 280 -37.71 10.35 -12.25
N LEU A 281 -37.71 9.02 -12.25
CA LEU A 281 -38.79 8.23 -12.87
C LEU A 281 -40.05 8.37 -12.01
N VAL A 282 -41.09 9.01 -12.58
CA VAL A 282 -42.40 9.16 -11.95
C VAL A 282 -43.25 7.92 -12.21
N ALA A 283 -43.33 7.50 -13.48
CA ALA A 283 -44.06 6.31 -13.89
C ALA A 283 -43.55 5.78 -15.24
N VAL A 284 -43.89 4.52 -15.52
CA VAL A 284 -43.82 3.97 -16.88
C VAL A 284 -45.24 4.01 -17.44
N VAL A 285 -45.45 4.81 -18.48
CA VAL A 285 -46.75 5.01 -19.13
C VAL A 285 -46.86 4.01 -20.27
N GLY A 286 -48.02 3.37 -20.44
CA GLY A 286 -48.31 2.42 -21.52
C GLY A 286 -49.43 2.88 -22.43
#